data_AF-A0A525VHK9-F1
#
_entry.id   AF-A0A525VHK9-F1
#
_cell.length_a   1.000
_cell.length_b   1.000
_cell.length_c   1.000
_cell.angle_alpha   90.00
_cell.angle_beta   90.00
_cell.angle_gamma   90.00
#
_symmetry.space_group_name_H-M   'P 1'
#
loop_
_entity.id
_entity.type
_entity.pdbx_description
1 polymer ?
#
loop_
_entity_poly.entity_id
_entity_poly.type
_entity_poly.pdbx_seq_one_letter_code
_entity_poly.pdbx_strand_id
1 'polypeptide(L)'
;MDGLFEHHLRNLSASPHPPWLPLANVLNLRHTVPVKSITFHPKALAFIRAQSPAIKQEVGEALRDVQKGISLGLPLSKPMSTVATGTHELRVRNPTTAVRVFYFVKLADTIMVFHGFQKKTQKTPAQEITVGQQRLQEVLHGHV
;
A
#
# COMPACT_ATOMS: atom_id res chain seq x y z
N MET A 1 -12.34 64.46 -49.20
CA MET A 1 -13.43 64.39 -50.19
C MET A 1 -13.31 63.02 -50.82
N ASP A 2 -14.16 62.03 -50.57
CA ASP A 2 -15.53 61.97 -50.04
C ASP A 2 -15.73 60.60 -49.35
N GLY A 3 -16.43 60.51 -48.20
CA GLY A 3 -17.83 60.03 -48.09
C GLY A 3 -17.90 58.50 -48.23
N LEU A 4 -18.34 57.65 -47.28
CA LEU A 4 -19.59 57.60 -46.50
C LEU A 4 -19.43 56.46 -45.45
N PHE A 5 -19.55 56.74 -44.14
CA PHE A 5 -20.69 56.39 -43.27
C PHE A 5 -21.22 54.93 -43.28
N GLU A 6 -20.91 54.24 -42.17
CA GLU A 6 -21.77 53.40 -41.31
C GLU A 6 -22.89 52.53 -41.92
N HIS A 7 -22.81 51.21 -41.69
CA HIS A 7 -23.96 50.45 -41.17
C HIS A 7 -23.59 49.08 -40.57
N HIS A 8 -23.92 48.94 -39.28
CA HIS A 8 -24.61 47.81 -38.65
C HIS A 8 -23.91 46.46 -38.40
N LEU A 9 -23.71 46.21 -37.09
CA LEU A 9 -23.63 44.91 -36.45
C LEU A 9 -24.79 43.98 -36.86
N ARG A 10 -24.48 42.72 -37.21
CA ARG A 10 -25.10 41.47 -36.70
C ARG A 10 -24.78 40.28 -37.61
N ASN A 11 -23.96 39.34 -37.13
CA ASN A 11 -24.33 37.93 -36.97
C ASN A 11 -23.11 37.10 -36.55
N LEU A 12 -23.09 36.75 -35.26
CA LEU A 12 -22.35 35.60 -34.76
C LEU A 12 -23.19 34.34 -35.06
N SER A 13 -22.75 33.51 -36.02
CA SER A 13 -23.27 32.15 -36.16
C SER A 13 -22.15 31.13 -35.94
N ALA A 14 -22.19 30.57 -34.74
CA ALA A 14 -21.71 29.26 -34.29
C ALA A 14 -20.83 28.42 -35.23
N SER A 15 -19.63 28.09 -34.73
CA SER A 15 -18.79 26.98 -35.19
C SER A 15 -19.50 25.63 -35.09
N PRO A 16 -19.31 24.68 -36.04
CA PRO A 16 -19.89 23.35 -35.92
C PRO A 16 -19.01 22.47 -35.01
N HIS A 17 -19.50 22.14 -33.83
CA HIS A 17 -19.00 21.00 -33.06
C HIS A 17 -19.64 19.72 -33.62
N PRO A 18 -18.87 18.67 -33.93
CA PRO A 18 -19.46 17.45 -34.43
C PRO A 18 -20.25 16.72 -33.31
N PRO A 19 -21.39 16.09 -33.67
CA PRO A 19 -22.32 15.46 -32.73
C PRO A 19 -21.88 14.03 -32.41
N TRP A 20 -22.53 13.41 -31.41
CA TRP A 20 -22.39 12.02 -30.95
C TRP A 20 -21.01 11.61 -30.38
N LEU A 21 -20.72 12.02 -29.14
CA LEU A 21 -20.12 11.05 -28.20
C LEU A 21 -21.29 10.46 -27.40
N PRO A 22 -21.48 9.13 -27.39
CA PRO A 22 -22.51 8.55 -26.55
C PRO A 22 -22.18 8.89 -25.08
N LEU A 23 -23.20 9.33 -24.33
CA LEU A 23 -23.20 9.43 -22.86
C LEU A 23 -23.06 8.04 -22.19
N ALA A 24 -22.32 7.11 -22.80
CA ALA A 24 -21.91 5.91 -22.14
C ALA A 24 -20.67 6.26 -21.32
N ASN A 25 -20.83 6.20 -20.00
CA ASN A 25 -19.77 5.93 -19.03
C ASN A 25 -19.29 7.08 -18.12
N VAL A 26 -20.17 8.04 -17.78
CA VAL A 26 -19.88 8.99 -16.67
C VAL A 26 -20.32 8.48 -15.30
N LEU A 27 -20.98 7.32 -15.20
CA LEU A 27 -21.49 6.80 -13.92
C LEU A 27 -21.21 5.29 -13.70
N ASN A 28 -19.95 4.85 -13.83
CA ASN A 28 -19.56 3.61 -13.13
C ASN A 28 -18.06 3.40 -12.88
N LEU A 29 -17.26 4.45 -12.72
CA LEU A 29 -15.92 4.27 -12.11
C LEU A 29 -16.04 4.23 -10.59
N ARG A 30 -16.69 3.16 -10.11
CA ARG A 30 -16.32 2.60 -8.80
C ARG A 30 -14.90 2.10 -9.02
N HIS A 31 -13.90 2.94 -8.71
CA HIS A 31 -12.53 2.49 -8.60
C HIS A 31 -12.51 1.45 -7.47
N THR A 32 -12.75 0.18 -7.81
CA THR A 32 -12.32 -0.93 -6.98
C THR A 32 -10.81 -0.90 -7.07
N VAL A 33 -10.16 -0.15 -6.18
CA VAL A 33 -8.71 -0.26 -6.00
C VAL A 33 -8.45 -1.74 -5.69
N PRO A 34 -7.75 -2.50 -6.54
CA PRO A 34 -7.54 -3.92 -6.28
C PRO A 34 -6.80 -4.06 -4.95
N VAL A 35 -7.50 -4.58 -3.95
CA VAL A 35 -6.94 -4.80 -2.62
C VAL A 35 -6.12 -6.08 -2.70
N LYS A 36 -4.81 -5.96 -2.50
CA LYS A 36 -3.90 -7.11 -2.44
C LYS A 36 -4.34 -8.08 -1.34
N SER A 37 -4.29 -9.37 -1.64
CA SER A 37 -4.55 -10.39 -0.62
C SER A 37 -3.44 -10.37 0.43
N ILE A 38 -3.75 -10.86 1.63
CA ILE A 38 -2.78 -10.94 2.72
C ILE A 38 -2.78 -12.34 3.33
N THR A 39 -1.59 -12.91 3.48
CA THR A 39 -1.36 -14.22 4.08
C THR A 39 -0.44 -14.07 5.28
N PHE A 40 -0.72 -14.78 6.36
CA PHE A 40 0.08 -14.76 7.57
C PHE A 40 0.73 -16.11 7.81
N HIS A 41 2.03 -16.10 8.10
CA HIS A 41 2.67 -17.23 8.76
C HIS A 41 2.06 -17.41 10.16
N PRO A 42 1.72 -18.63 10.62
CA PRO A 42 1.05 -18.86 11.90
C PRO A 42 1.77 -18.23 13.10
N LYS A 43 3.11 -18.30 13.15
CA LYS A 43 3.89 -17.66 14.22
C LYS A 43 3.83 -16.14 14.20
N ALA A 44 3.72 -15.53 13.01
CA ALA A 44 3.57 -14.08 12.90
C ALA A 44 2.19 -13.63 13.37
N LEU A 45 1.14 -14.36 12.96
CA LEU A 45 -0.22 -14.12 13.41
C LEU A 45 -0.36 -14.26 14.93
N ALA A 46 0.20 -15.33 15.49
CA ALA A 46 0.22 -15.56 16.94
C ALA A 46 0.93 -14.41 17.68
N PHE A 47 2.08 -13.97 17.18
CA PHE A 47 2.80 -12.83 17.74
C PHE A 47 1.95 -11.55 17.73
N ILE A 48 1.34 -11.20 16.59
CA ILE A 48 0.50 -9.98 16.47
C ILE A 48 -0.69 -10.06 17.42
N ARG A 49 -1.37 -11.22 17.50
CA ARG A 49 -2.55 -11.41 18.36
C ARG A 49 -2.25 -11.24 19.85
N ALA A 50 -1.03 -11.59 20.28
CA ALA A 50 -0.57 -11.44 21.66
C ALA A 50 -0.23 -9.98 22.05
N GLN A 51 -0.21 -9.03 21.11
CA GLN A 51 0.10 -7.64 21.41
C GLN A 51 -1.10 -6.88 22.00
N SER A 52 -0.82 -5.72 22.58
CA SER A 52 -1.84 -4.80 23.08
C SER A 52 -2.80 -4.34 21.97
N PRO A 53 -4.04 -3.91 22.30
CA PRO A 53 -5.00 -3.43 21.31
C PRO A 53 -4.45 -2.32 20.41
N ALA A 54 -3.70 -1.35 20.96
CA ALA A 54 -3.11 -0.26 20.20
C ALA A 54 -2.09 -0.75 19.16
N ILE A 55 -1.19 -1.67 19.53
CA ILE A 55 -0.21 -2.24 18.60
C ILE A 55 -0.91 -3.04 17.49
N LYS A 56 -1.95 -3.81 17.83
CA LYS A 56 -2.73 -4.57 16.85
C LYS A 56 -3.42 -3.64 15.86
N GLN A 57 -3.98 -2.54 16.33
CA GLN A 57 -4.62 -1.54 15.50
C GLN A 57 -3.61 -0.89 14.53
N GLU A 58 -2.47 -0.38 15.04
CA GLU A 58 -1.45 0.24 14.20
C GLU A 58 -0.88 -0.72 13.15
N VAL A 59 -0.62 -1.99 13.53
CA VAL A 59 -0.19 -3.02 12.57
C VAL A 59 -1.27 -3.27 11.52
N GLY A 60 -2.53 -3.40 11.91
CA GLY A 60 -3.64 -3.67 11.01
C GLY A 60 -3.93 -2.51 10.04
N GLU A 61 -3.82 -1.27 10.52
CA GLU A 61 -3.93 -0.06 9.70
C GLU A 61 -2.83 0.01 8.65
N ALA A 62 -1.58 -0.16 9.06
CA ALA A 62 -0.45 -0.15 8.15
C ALA A 62 -0.55 -1.28 7.09
N LEU A 63 -0.88 -2.51 7.50
CA LEU A 63 -1.04 -3.62 6.55
C LEU A 63 -2.19 -3.39 5.56
N ARG A 64 -3.30 -2.80 6.02
CA ARG A 64 -4.42 -2.40 5.17
C ARG A 64 -4.03 -1.34 4.14
N ASP A 65 -3.15 -0.42 4.49
CA ASP A 65 -2.62 0.56 3.54
C ASP A 65 -1.74 -0.11 2.49
N VAL A 66 -0.87 -1.05 2.90
CA VAL A 66 -0.09 -1.86 1.94
C VAL A 66 -1.03 -2.67 1.02
N GLN A 67 -2.14 -3.21 1.56
CA GLN A 67 -3.13 -3.92 0.76
C GLN A 67 -3.79 -3.02 -0.31
N LYS A 68 -3.97 -1.73 -0.02
CA LYS A 68 -4.46 -0.73 -0.98
C LYS A 68 -3.39 -0.25 -1.97
N GLY A 69 -2.18 -0.81 -1.91
CA GLY A 69 -1.05 -0.41 -2.76
C GLY A 69 -0.29 0.81 -2.26
N ILE A 70 -0.55 1.29 -1.03
CA ILE A 70 0.18 2.41 -0.45
C ILE A 70 1.57 1.93 -0.02
N SER A 71 2.60 2.60 -0.51
CA SER A 71 3.99 2.35 -0.08
C SER A 71 4.23 2.98 1.29
N LEU A 72 4.73 2.19 2.25
CA LEU A 72 5.11 2.67 3.57
C LEU A 72 6.60 3.04 3.58
N GLY A 73 6.90 4.27 3.97
CA GLY A 73 8.27 4.78 4.13
C GLY A 73 8.74 4.87 5.59
N LEU A 74 9.97 5.33 5.78
CA LEU A 74 10.47 5.66 7.11
C LEU A 74 9.67 6.83 7.73
N PRO A 75 9.48 6.86 9.06
CA PRO A 75 10.02 5.93 10.06
C PRO A 75 9.20 4.66 10.28
N LEU A 76 8.05 4.52 9.61
CA LEU A 76 7.07 3.45 9.85
C LEU A 76 7.48 2.11 9.23
N SER A 77 8.06 2.11 8.03
CA SER A 77 8.53 0.90 7.36
C SER A 77 9.92 1.10 6.77
N LYS A 78 10.74 0.05 6.86
CA LYS A 78 12.11 0.04 6.34
C LYS A 78 12.29 -1.14 5.37
N PRO A 79 12.82 -0.95 4.15
CA PRO A 79 13.23 -2.07 3.30
C PRO A 79 14.30 -2.95 3.97
N MET A 80 14.17 -4.27 3.84
CA MET A 80 15.04 -5.28 4.46
C MET A 80 15.60 -6.27 3.44
N SER A 81 16.42 -5.76 2.51
CA SER A 81 17.10 -6.59 1.49
C SER A 81 18.00 -7.68 2.08
N THR A 82 18.43 -7.53 3.33
CA THR A 82 19.19 -8.56 4.07
C THR A 82 18.36 -9.81 4.37
N VAL A 83 17.03 -9.71 4.42
CA VAL A 83 16.13 -10.87 4.52
C VAL A 83 15.86 -11.40 3.12
N ALA A 84 15.28 -10.55 2.25
CA ALA A 84 15.12 -10.79 0.82
C ALA A 84 14.74 -9.49 0.11
N THR A 85 14.99 -9.40 -1.19
CA THR A 85 14.49 -8.29 -2.03
C THR A 85 12.96 -8.27 -2.01
N GLY A 86 12.36 -7.12 -1.68
CA GLY A 86 10.89 -7.00 -1.52
C GLY A 86 10.39 -7.28 -0.10
N THR A 87 11.27 -7.60 0.84
CA THR A 87 10.95 -7.62 2.27
C THR A 87 11.02 -6.23 2.89
N HIS A 88 10.11 -5.96 3.80
CA HIS A 88 10.02 -4.74 4.58
C HIS A 88 9.83 -5.05 6.07
N GLU A 89 10.38 -4.19 6.93
CA GLU A 89 10.18 -4.19 8.37
C GLU A 89 9.23 -3.06 8.75
N LEU A 90 8.02 -3.42 9.20
CA LEU A 90 7.07 -2.51 9.82
C LEU A 90 7.49 -2.24 11.27
N ARG A 91 7.47 -0.95 11.66
CA ARG A 91 8.02 -0.42 12.90
C ARG A 91 6.92 0.24 13.73
N VAL A 92 6.30 -0.55 14.60
CA VAL A 92 5.19 -0.11 15.45
C VAL A 92 5.66 0.04 16.89
N ARG A 93 5.19 1.06 17.61
CA ARG A 93 5.57 1.28 19.01
C ARG A 93 4.45 1.99 19.78
N ASN A 94 4.37 1.69 21.06
CA ASN A 94 3.66 2.49 22.06
C ASN A 94 4.68 2.96 23.13
N PRO A 95 4.25 3.62 24.22
CA PRO A 95 5.18 4.12 25.24
C PRO A 95 6.07 3.07 25.91
N THR A 96 5.63 1.81 25.98
CA THR A 96 6.32 0.74 26.73
C THR A 96 6.89 -0.37 25.85
N THR A 97 6.42 -0.49 24.62
CA THR A 97 6.66 -1.63 23.73
C THR A 97 6.96 -1.13 22.33
N ALA A 98 8.03 -1.64 21.73
CA ALA A 98 8.32 -1.48 20.31
C ALA A 98 8.37 -2.86 19.66
N VAL A 99 7.56 -3.05 18.61
CA VAL A 99 7.54 -4.30 17.84
C VAL A 99 8.02 -4.05 16.42
N ARG A 100 8.49 -5.13 15.80
CA ARG A 100 8.84 -5.21 14.39
C ARG A 100 8.09 -6.35 13.76
N VAL A 101 7.55 -6.12 12.57
CA VAL A 101 6.83 -7.12 11.79
C VAL A 101 7.40 -7.13 10.39
N PHE A 102 7.92 -8.28 9.94
CA PHE A 102 8.35 -8.45 8.57
C PHE A 102 7.19 -8.85 7.68
N TYR A 103 7.12 -8.16 6.54
CA TYR A 103 6.22 -8.48 5.47
C TYR A 103 6.94 -8.46 4.12
N PHE A 104 6.43 -9.23 3.18
CA PHE A 104 6.96 -9.34 1.82
C PHE A 104 5.86 -8.97 0.83
N VAL A 105 6.19 -8.15 -0.15
CA VAL A 105 5.26 -7.73 -1.21
C VAL A 105 5.66 -8.42 -2.51
N LYS A 106 4.89 -9.44 -2.92
CA LYS A 106 5.07 -10.08 -4.23
C LYS A 106 4.45 -9.21 -5.32
N LEU A 107 5.05 -9.19 -6.51
CA LEU A 107 4.50 -8.51 -7.70
C LEU A 107 3.08 -9.00 -8.05
N ALA A 108 2.75 -10.25 -7.75
CA ALA A 108 1.44 -10.88 -8.00
C ALA A 108 0.40 -10.65 -6.87
N ASP A 109 0.34 -9.43 -6.34
CA ASP A 109 -0.74 -8.96 -5.46
C ASP A 109 -0.99 -9.68 -4.12
N THR A 110 -0.02 -10.43 -3.60
CA THR A 110 -0.11 -11.02 -2.25
C THR A 110 0.94 -10.41 -1.31
N ILE A 111 0.49 -9.96 -0.14
CA ILE A 111 1.31 -9.52 0.97
C ILE A 111 1.47 -10.69 1.94
N MET A 112 2.71 -11.06 2.25
CA MET A 112 3.02 -12.17 3.15
C MET A 112 3.59 -11.60 4.44
N VAL A 113 2.89 -11.79 5.56
CA VAL A 113 3.37 -11.38 6.89
C VAL A 113 3.92 -12.61 7.59
N PHE A 114 5.24 -12.68 7.73
CA PHE A 114 5.90 -13.96 8.05
C PHE A 114 6.65 -13.98 9.38
N HIS A 115 6.93 -12.83 9.99
CA HIS A 115 7.61 -12.78 11.28
C HIS A 115 7.26 -11.52 12.06
N GLY A 116 7.10 -11.63 13.37
CA GLY A 116 7.16 -10.47 14.26
C GLY A 116 7.96 -10.77 15.53
N PHE A 117 8.54 -9.73 16.12
CA PHE A 117 9.34 -9.78 17.34
C PHE A 117 9.29 -8.44 18.09
N GLN A 118 9.57 -8.46 19.40
CA GLN A 118 9.75 -7.24 20.19
C GLN A 118 11.19 -6.74 20.06
N LYS A 119 11.34 -5.45 19.79
CA LYS A 119 12.65 -4.81 19.69
C LYS A 119 13.30 -4.75 21.07
N LYS A 120 14.36 -5.54 21.28
CA LYS A 120 15.21 -5.48 22.47
C LYS A 120 16.47 -4.63 22.27
N THR A 121 16.86 -4.40 21.02
CA THR A 121 18.12 -3.74 20.61
C THR A 121 17.88 -2.67 19.55
N GLN A 122 18.84 -1.79 19.27
CA GLN A 122 18.65 -0.72 18.26
C GLN A 122 18.60 -1.24 16.83
N LYS A 123 19.47 -2.20 16.50
CA LYS A 123 19.49 -2.92 15.22
C LYS A 123 18.72 -4.23 15.35
N THR A 124 18.12 -4.67 14.26
CA THR A 124 17.53 -6.02 14.11
C THR A 124 18.60 -7.07 14.40
N PRO A 125 18.42 -7.94 15.41
CA PRO A 125 19.38 -9.00 15.72
C PRO A 125 19.56 -9.96 14.53
N ALA A 126 20.77 -10.49 14.35
CA ALA A 126 21.06 -11.45 13.28
C ALA A 126 20.14 -12.68 13.33
N GLN A 127 19.80 -13.14 14.54
CA GLN A 127 18.87 -14.25 14.74
C GLN A 127 17.48 -13.99 14.15
N GLU A 128 16.92 -12.78 14.32
CA GLU A 128 15.61 -12.43 13.77
C GLU A 128 15.66 -12.35 12.23
N ILE A 129 16.82 -11.98 11.65
CA ILE A 129 17.03 -12.03 10.20
C ILE A 129 17.00 -13.48 9.71
N THR A 130 17.74 -14.39 10.36
CA THR A 130 17.77 -15.82 10.00
C THR A 130 16.39 -16.45 10.12
N VAL A 131 15.67 -16.20 11.21
CA VAL A 131 14.29 -16.69 11.40
C VAL A 131 13.35 -16.10 10.35
N GLY A 132 13.53 -14.82 10.02
CA GLY A 132 12.79 -14.15 8.95
C GLY A 132 12.99 -14.81 7.59
N GLN A 133 14.24 -15.12 7.23
CA GLN A 133 14.58 -15.81 5.98
C GLN A 133 13.90 -17.18 5.91
N GLN A 134 14.02 -17.99 6.97
CA GLN A 134 13.40 -19.31 7.04
C GLN A 134 11.88 -19.24 6.86
N ARG A 135 11.19 -18.40 7.64
CA ARG A 135 9.73 -18.29 7.59
C ARG A 135 9.22 -17.72 6.28
N LEU A 136 9.99 -16.85 5.63
CA LEU A 136 9.65 -16.39 4.29
C LEU A 136 9.65 -17.56 3.30
N GLN A 137 10.63 -18.48 3.38
CA GLN A 137 10.64 -19.68 2.55
C GLN A 137 9.46 -20.61 2.86
N GLU A 138 9.08 -20.78 4.12
CA GLU A 138 7.91 -21.58 4.51
C GLU A 138 6.62 -21.05 3.86
N VAL A 139 6.42 -19.73 3.87
CA VAL A 139 5.25 -19.09 3.22
C VAL A 139 5.31 -19.18 1.70
N LEU A 140 6.50 -19.02 1.09
CA LEU A 140 6.65 -19.05 -0.37
C LEU A 140 6.44 -20.44 -0.98
N HIS A 141 6.79 -21.50 -0.25
CA HIS A 141 6.60 -22.89 -0.69
C HIS A 141 5.25 -23.49 -0.26
N GLY A 142 4.38 -22.71 0.38
CA GLY A 142 3.04 -23.16 0.78
C GLY A 142 3.01 -24.11 1.99
N HIS A 143 4.03 -24.09 2.85
CA HIS A 143 4.12 -24.93 4.05
C HIS A 143 3.49 -24.29 5.29
N VAL A 144 2.36 -23.59 5.14
CA VAL A 144 1.70 -22.82 6.21
C VAL A 144 0.23 -23.14 6.39
#